data_AF-A0A095WTT6-F1
#
_entry.id   AF-A0A095WTT6-F1
#
_cell.length_a   1.000
_cell.length_b   1.000
_cell.length_c   1.000
_cell.angle_alpha   90.00
_cell.angle_beta   90.00
_cell.angle_gamma   90.00
#
_symmetry.space_group_name_H-M   'P 1'
#
loop_
_entity.id
_entity.type
_entity.pdbx_description
1 polymer ?
#
loop_
_entity_poly.entity_id
_entity_poly.type
_entity_poly.pdbx_seq_one_letter_code
_entity_poly.pdbx_strand_id
1 'polypeptide(L)' 'MYGWFFRHLPGPTWFRVFLCLVIAAFAVAVLFAYVFPWAERFFGLGGASV' A
#
# COMPACT_ATOMS: atom_id res chain seq x y z
N MET A 1 15.17 -15.84 24.63
CA MET A 1 15.59 -14.45 24.34
C MET A 1 15.24 -14.11 22.90
N TYR A 2 14.33 -13.15 22.70
CA TYR A 2 13.67 -12.64 21.46
C TYR A 2 13.04 -13.61 20.45
N GLY A 3 13.35 -14.91 20.47
CA GLY A 3 12.89 -15.89 19.47
C GLY A 3 11.40 -16.25 19.48
N TRP A 4 10.62 -15.84 20.47
CA TRP A 4 9.19 -16.18 20.51
C TRP A 4 8.34 -15.29 19.60
N PHE A 5 8.69 -14.01 19.47
CA PHE A 5 7.96 -13.05 18.65
C PHE A 5 8.19 -13.27 17.13
N PHE A 6 9.36 -13.78 16.75
CA PHE A 6 9.67 -14.17 15.36
C PHE A 6 9.02 -15.50 14.93
N ARG A 7 8.36 -16.23 15.83
CA ARG A 7 7.68 -17.50 15.54
C ARG A 7 6.18 -17.37 15.22
N HIS A 8 5.57 -16.21 15.47
CA HIS A 8 4.14 -16.00 15.21
C HIS A 8 3.81 -15.54 13.79
N LEU A 9 4.81 -15.17 13.00
CA LEU A 9 4.59 -14.88 11.58
C LEU A 9 5.01 -16.10 10.77
N PRO A 10 4.07 -16.84 10.15
CA PRO A 10 4.38 -18.02 9.35
C PRO A 10 5.11 -17.58 8.09
N GLY A 11 6.38 -17.94 8.00
CA GLY A 11 7.18 -17.81 6.79
C GLY A 11 8.58 -17.21 7.01
N PRO A 12 9.56 -17.56 6.15
CA PRO A 12 10.91 -16.99 6.19
C PRO A 12 10.87 -15.46 6.10
N THR A 13 11.90 -14.78 6.62
CA THR A 13 12.02 -13.31 6.64
C THR A 13 11.71 -12.68 5.27
N TRP A 14 12.07 -13.36 4.18
CA TRP A 14 11.76 -12.93 2.81
C TRP A 14 10.26 -12.90 2.48
N PHE A 15 9.46 -13.83 3.00
CA PHE A 15 8.01 -13.84 2.83
C PHE A 15 7.33 -12.66 3.52
N ARG A 16 7.84 -12.26 4.69
CA ARG A 16 7.37 -11.04 5.40
C ARG A 16 7.66 -9.78 4.59
N VAL A 17 8.87 -9.68 4.02
CA VAL A 17 9.24 -8.55 3.15
C VAL A 17 8.34 -8.52 1.91
N PHE A 18 8.12 -9.67 1.29
CA PHE A 18 7.23 -9.80 0.13
C PHE A 18 5.79 -9.39 0.48
N LEU A 19 5.25 -9.84 1.61
CA LEU A 19 3.92 -9.47 2.06
C LEU A 19 3.79 -7.97 2.32
N CYS A 20 4.77 -7.35 2.98
CA CYS A 20 4.82 -5.90 3.16
C CYS A 20 4.86 -5.16 1.81
N LEU A 21 5.65 -5.65 0.85
CA LEU A 21 5.71 -5.10 -0.50
C LEU A 21 4.37 -5.20 -1.23
N VAL A 22 3.69 -6.34 -1.13
CA VAL A 22 2.37 -6.56 -1.74
C VAL A 22 1.33 -5.63 -1.13
N ILE A 23 1.32 -5.48 0.19
CA ILE A 23 0.38 -4.56 0.88
C ILE A 23 0.67 -3.11 0.48
N ALA A 24 1.93 -2.71 0.40
CA ALA A 24 2.32 -1.38 -0.05
C ALA A 24 1.88 -1.12 -1.51
N ALA A 25 2.17 -2.07 -2.41
CA ALA A 25 1.75 -2.00 -3.81
C ALA A 25 0.21 -1.95 -3.94
N PHE A 26 -0.51 -2.73 -3.13
CA PHE A 26 -1.96 -2.71 -3.08
C PHE A 26 -2.50 -1.36 -2.60
N ALA A 27 -1.92 -0.77 -1.55
CA ALA A 27 -2.30 0.55 -1.07
C ALA A 27 -2.09 1.63 -2.14
N VAL A 28 -0.94 1.59 -2.85
CA VAL A 28 -0.67 2.49 -3.98
C VAL A 28 -1.69 2.27 -5.10
N ALA A 29 -1.99 1.02 -5.45
CA ALA A 29 -2.99 0.71 -6.48
C ALA A 29 -4.38 1.23 -6.12
N VAL A 30 -4.83 1.04 -4.87
CA VAL A 30 -6.11 1.59 -4.38
C VAL A 30 -6.10 3.12 -4.40
N LEU A 31 -4.99 3.74 -4.03
CA LEU A 31 -4.85 5.19 -4.08
C LEU A 31 -5.03 5.70 -5.52
N PHE A 32 -4.37 5.09 -6.50
CA PHE A 32 -4.51 5.50 -7.91
C PHE A 32 -5.85 5.12 -8.53
N ALA A 33 -6.40 3.94 -8.23
CA ALA A 33 -7.63 3.46 -8.85
C ALA A 33 -8.90 4.09 -8.25
N TYR A 34 -8.86 4.48 -6.97
CA TYR A 34 -10.05 4.94 -6.24
C TYR A 34 -9.89 6.33 -5.64
N VAL A 35 -8.79 6.59 -4.94
CA VAL A 35 -8.60 7.88 -4.24
C VAL A 35 -8.30 9.00 -5.23
N PHE A 36 -7.52 8.75 -6.28
CA PHE A 36 -7.20 9.76 -7.27
C PHE A 36 -8.43 10.20 -8.10
N PRO A 37 -9.27 9.29 -8.65
CA PRO A 37 -10.52 9.69 -9.31
C PRO A 37 -11.51 10.37 -8.38
N TRP A 38 -11.54 9.98 -7.10
CA TRP A 38 -12.30 10.69 -6.08
C TRP A 38 -11.75 12.11 -5.89
N ALA A 39 -10.44 12.26 -5.66
CA ALA A 39 -9.78 13.54 -5.43
C ALA A 39 -9.93 14.48 -6.63
N GLU A 40 -9.79 13.99 -7.86
CA GLU A 40 -10.06 14.72 -9.10
C GLU A 40 -11.48 15.32 -9.10
N ARG A 41 -12.50 14.56 -8.67
CA ARG A 41 -13.89 15.04 -8.62
C ARG A 41 -14.12 16.13 -7.57
N PHE A 42 -13.42 16.09 -6.45
CA PHE A 42 -13.63 17.04 -5.34
C PHE A 42 -12.71 18.26 -5.40
N PHE A 43 -11.46 18.07 -5.82
CA PHE A 43 -10.44 19.12 -5.87
C PHE A 43 -10.20 19.68 -7.28
N GLY A 44 -10.74 19.07 -8.33
CA GLY A 44 -10.63 19.58 -9.70
C GLY A 44 -9.19 19.60 -10.24
N LEU A 45 -8.37 18.62 -9.85
CA LEU A 45 -6.93 18.57 -10.17
C LEU A 45 -6.64 18.46 -11.69
N GLY A 46 -7.57 17.94 -12.49
CA GLY A 46 -7.47 17.91 -13.95
C GLY A 46 -7.69 19.26 -14.64
N GLY A 47 -8.07 20.31 -13.89
CA GLY A 47 -8.45 21.63 -14.40
C GLY A 47 -7.42 22.75 -14.17
N ALA A 48 -6.17 22.44 -13.80
CA ALA A 48 -5.06 23.40 -13.91
C ALA A 48 -4.64 23.59 -15.39
N SER A 49 -5.62 23.88 -16.24
CA SER A 49 -5.43 24.32 -17.61
C SER A 49 -5.03 25.79 -17.57
N VAL A 50 -3.78 26.07 -17.94
CA VAL A 50 -3.32 27.42 -18.29
C VAL A 50 -4.20 28.09 -19.34
#